data_AF-S9U0F6-F1
#
_entry.id   AF-S9U0F6-F1
#
_cell.length_a   1.000
_cell.length_b   1.000
_cell.length_c   1.000
_cell.angle_alpha   90.00
_cell.angle_beta   90.00
_cell.angle_gamma   90.00
#
_symmetry.space_group_name_H-M   'P 1'
#
loop_
_entity.id
_entity.type
_entity.pdbx_description
1 polymer ?
#
loop_
_entity_poly.entity_id
_entity_poly.type
_entity_poly.pdbx_seq_one_letter_code
_entity_poly.pdbx_strand_id
1 'polypeptide(L)'
;MSNFEKVFVAFASFGSAPTKEMDNSHFSKMLKECKIIGKVFTSTDADLLFNKVKAKAARKITFVEFQTKAVPEIAAKLKKTAEDVEQMIAAHSPEAHGTKADAVKFHDDKSLYTGVYKEGGPTNVDRNAGSLAGVVDRRVETTDVRGTTTKQV
;
A
#
# COMPACT_ATOMS: atom_id res chain seq x y z
N MET A 1 -0.53 1.03 -25.27
CA MET A 1 -1.23 1.40 -24.03
C MET A 1 -1.72 2.83 -24.15
N SER A 2 -3.04 3.01 -24.23
CA SER A 2 -3.68 4.33 -24.15
C SER A 2 -3.45 4.95 -22.77
N ASN A 3 -3.60 6.27 -22.62
CA ASN A 3 -3.46 6.92 -21.31
C ASN A 3 -4.45 6.32 -20.29
N PHE A 4 -5.66 6.03 -20.73
CA PHE A 4 -6.70 5.37 -19.95
C PHE A 4 -6.30 3.99 -19.43
N GLU A 5 -5.69 3.15 -20.29
CA GLU A 5 -5.17 1.83 -19.88
C GLU A 5 -4.02 1.95 -18.87
N LYS A 6 -3.13 2.94 -19.03
CA LYS A 6 -2.03 3.19 -18.07
C LYS A 6 -2.56 3.54 -16.68
N VAL A 7 -3.57 4.39 -16.61
CA VAL A 7 -4.20 4.76 -15.33
C VAL A 7 -4.87 3.55 -14.68
N PHE A 8 -5.59 2.73 -15.46
CA PHE A 8 -6.17 1.48 -14.95
C PHE A 8 -5.09 0.56 -14.33
N VAL A 9 -3.99 0.34 -15.02
CA VAL A 9 -2.87 -0.48 -14.52
C VAL A 9 -2.22 0.14 -13.29
N ALA A 10 -2.11 1.47 -13.23
CA ALA A 10 -1.59 2.18 -12.06
C ALA A 10 -2.46 1.94 -10.82
N PHE A 11 -3.78 2.07 -10.94
CA PHE A 11 -4.71 1.76 -9.85
C PHE A 11 -4.69 0.27 -9.47
N ALA A 12 -4.60 -0.64 -10.45
CA ALA A 12 -4.54 -2.09 -10.21
C ALA A 12 -3.24 -2.55 -9.53
N SER A 13 -2.18 -1.74 -9.60
CA SER A 13 -0.88 -2.01 -9.00
C SER A 13 -0.63 -1.20 -7.73
N PHE A 14 -1.61 -0.42 -7.27
CA PHE A 14 -1.41 0.51 -6.16
C PHE A 14 -1.16 -0.24 -4.84
N GLY A 15 0.03 -0.08 -4.25
CA GLY A 15 0.37 -0.75 -2.99
C GLY A 15 0.57 -2.27 -3.09
N SER A 16 0.64 -2.82 -4.31
CA SER A 16 0.90 -4.24 -4.58
C SER A 16 1.95 -4.42 -5.69
N ALA A 17 2.32 -5.67 -5.98
CA ALA A 17 3.13 -5.96 -7.16
C ALA A 17 2.43 -5.45 -8.44
N PRO A 18 3.17 -5.14 -9.52
CA PRO A 18 2.58 -4.73 -10.79
C PRO A 18 1.59 -5.76 -11.32
N THR A 19 0.34 -5.36 -11.56
CA THR A 19 -0.70 -6.23 -12.11
C THR A 19 -1.50 -5.55 -13.21
N LYS A 20 -2.04 -6.34 -14.13
CA LYS A 20 -2.96 -5.86 -15.19
C LYS A 20 -4.43 -6.11 -14.87
N GLU A 21 -4.70 -6.58 -13.65
CA GLU A 21 -6.03 -7.01 -13.22
C GLU A 21 -6.40 -6.31 -11.91
N MET A 22 -7.58 -5.70 -11.90
CA MET A 22 -8.02 -4.88 -10.78
C MET A 22 -9.00 -5.65 -9.90
N ASP A 23 -8.83 -5.61 -8.59
CA ASP A 23 -9.80 -6.15 -7.64
C ASP A 23 -10.84 -5.08 -7.25
N ASN A 24 -11.84 -5.48 -6.45
CA ASN A 24 -12.92 -4.57 -6.07
C ASN A 24 -12.44 -3.38 -5.22
N SER A 25 -11.39 -3.58 -4.41
CA SER A 25 -10.86 -2.54 -3.54
C SER A 25 -10.19 -1.42 -4.34
N HIS A 26 -9.33 -1.77 -5.31
CA HIS A 26 -8.71 -0.81 -6.22
C HIS A 26 -9.73 -0.17 -7.16
N PHE A 27 -10.73 -0.93 -7.63
CA PHE A 27 -11.81 -0.39 -8.44
C PHE A 27 -12.60 0.70 -7.72
N SER A 28 -13.01 0.44 -6.48
CA SER A 28 -13.72 1.41 -5.65
C SER A 28 -12.86 2.64 -5.34
N LYS A 29 -11.55 2.46 -5.07
CA LYS A 29 -10.59 3.57 -4.91
C LYS A 29 -10.52 4.43 -6.16
N MET A 30 -10.35 3.82 -7.33
CA MET A 30 -10.30 4.50 -8.62
C MET A 30 -11.55 5.37 -8.85
N LEU A 31 -12.74 4.79 -8.71
CA LEU A 31 -13.98 5.55 -8.91
C LEU A 31 -14.16 6.68 -7.88
N LYS A 32 -13.67 6.50 -6.66
CA LYS A 32 -13.70 7.54 -5.62
C LYS A 32 -12.75 8.70 -5.96
N GLU A 33 -11.50 8.40 -6.32
CA GLU A 33 -10.48 9.41 -6.64
C GLU A 33 -10.78 10.15 -7.94
N CYS A 34 -11.40 9.47 -8.91
CA CYS A 34 -11.90 10.10 -10.15
C CYS A 34 -13.21 10.89 -9.94
N LYS A 35 -13.70 11.02 -8.70
CA LYS A 35 -14.96 11.71 -8.35
C LYS A 35 -16.20 11.17 -9.07
N ILE A 36 -16.18 9.88 -9.41
CA ILE A 36 -17.32 9.14 -9.99
C ILE A 36 -18.27 8.74 -8.87
N ILE A 37 -17.73 8.27 -7.74
CA ILE A 37 -18.54 7.98 -6.55
C ILE A 37 -18.97 9.30 -5.90
N GLY A 38 -20.28 9.47 -5.75
CA GLY A 38 -20.92 10.64 -5.18
C GLY A 38 -22.39 10.36 -4.85
N LYS A 39 -23.25 11.36 -5.02
CA LYS A 39 -24.68 11.26 -4.68
C LYS A 39 -25.47 10.36 -5.65
N VAL A 40 -25.13 10.38 -6.94
CA VAL A 40 -25.87 9.66 -8.00
C VAL A 40 -25.35 8.23 -8.18
N PHE A 41 -24.04 8.07 -8.11
CA PHE A 41 -23.36 6.78 -8.20
C PHE A 41 -22.70 6.51 -6.85
N THR A 42 -23.25 5.59 -6.07
CA THR A 42 -22.81 5.32 -4.70
C THR A 42 -21.71 4.26 -4.64
N SER A 43 -21.07 4.09 -3.48
CA SER A 43 -20.10 3.00 -3.28
C SER A 43 -20.75 1.63 -3.46
N THR A 44 -21.98 1.44 -2.99
CA THR A 44 -22.75 0.22 -3.20
C THR A 44 -23.00 -0.05 -4.68
N ASP A 45 -23.24 1.00 -5.47
CA ASP A 45 -23.38 0.86 -6.92
C ASP A 45 -22.08 0.41 -7.59
N ALA A 46 -20.93 0.90 -7.10
CA ALA A 46 -19.62 0.45 -7.56
C ALA A 46 -19.43 -1.05 -7.28
N ASP A 47 -19.75 -1.50 -6.06
CA ASP A 47 -19.66 -2.91 -5.66
C ASP A 47 -20.58 -3.81 -6.49
N LEU A 48 -21.81 -3.38 -6.74
CA LEU A 48 -22.78 -4.11 -7.57
C LEU A 48 -22.30 -4.18 -9.02
N LEU A 49 -21.81 -3.08 -9.57
CA LEU A 49 -21.27 -3.02 -10.92
C LEU A 49 -20.04 -3.93 -11.08
N PHE A 50 -19.11 -3.91 -10.13
CA PHE A 50 -17.93 -4.77 -10.17
C PHE A 50 -18.32 -6.26 -10.23
N ASN A 51 -19.28 -6.67 -9.39
CA ASN A 51 -19.77 -8.04 -9.37
C ASN A 51 -20.54 -8.44 -10.64
N LYS A 52 -21.14 -7.47 -11.34
CA LYS A 52 -21.82 -7.67 -12.62
C LYS A 52 -20.84 -7.79 -13.79
N VAL A 53 -19.75 -7.00 -13.77
CA VAL A 53 -18.79 -6.91 -14.88
C VAL A 53 -17.81 -8.08 -14.89
N LYS A 54 -17.35 -8.51 -13.70
CA LYS A 54 -16.37 -9.58 -13.55
C LYS A 54 -16.91 -10.93 -14.05
N ALA A 55 -16.01 -11.79 -14.53
CA ALA A 55 -16.36 -13.17 -14.83
C ALA A 55 -16.89 -13.92 -13.59
N LYS A 56 -17.78 -14.91 -13.81
CA LYS A 56 -18.35 -15.72 -12.72
C LYS A 56 -17.22 -16.40 -11.93
N ALA A 57 -17.27 -16.29 -10.60
CA ALA A 57 -16.24 -16.75 -9.66
C ALA A 57 -14.88 -16.01 -9.69
N ALA A 58 -14.68 -15.03 -10.58
CA ALA A 58 -13.47 -14.22 -10.56
C ALA A 58 -13.47 -13.22 -9.40
N ARG A 59 -12.26 -12.86 -8.94
CA ARG A 59 -12.02 -11.84 -7.91
C ARG A 59 -11.51 -10.51 -8.48
N LYS A 60 -11.12 -10.51 -9.76
CA LYS A 60 -10.53 -9.38 -10.46
C LYS A 60 -11.19 -9.17 -11.82
N ILE A 61 -11.04 -7.97 -12.37
CA ILE A 61 -11.47 -7.58 -13.70
C ILE A 61 -10.26 -7.19 -14.55
N THR A 62 -10.36 -7.47 -15.85
CA THR A 62 -9.38 -7.01 -16.85
C THR A 62 -9.76 -5.64 -17.41
N PHE A 63 -8.80 -4.95 -18.03
CA PHE A 63 -9.06 -3.66 -18.68
C PHE A 63 -10.16 -3.74 -19.75
N VAL A 64 -10.23 -4.84 -20.50
CA VAL A 64 -11.24 -5.05 -21.55
C VAL A 64 -12.64 -5.13 -20.96
N GLU A 65 -12.82 -5.88 -19.87
CA GLU A 65 -14.12 -5.97 -19.18
C GLU A 65 -14.52 -4.63 -18.57
N PHE A 66 -13.55 -3.90 -18.01
CA PHE A 66 -13.76 -2.57 -17.48
C PHE A 66 -14.24 -1.59 -18.56
N GLN A 67 -13.52 -1.48 -19.68
CA GLN A 67 -13.86 -0.55 -20.75
C GLN A 67 -15.19 -0.90 -21.44
N THR A 68 -15.41 -2.18 -21.74
CA THR A 68 -16.59 -2.59 -22.55
C THR A 68 -17.88 -2.68 -21.75
N LYS A 69 -17.81 -2.99 -20.45
CA LYS A 69 -19.01 -3.22 -19.62
C LYS A 69 -19.17 -2.21 -18.49
N ALA A 70 -18.10 -1.82 -17.79
CA ALA A 70 -18.22 -0.93 -16.65
C ALA A 70 -18.41 0.54 -17.07
N VAL A 71 -17.61 1.03 -18.01
CA VAL A 71 -17.66 2.43 -18.46
C VAL A 71 -19.05 2.84 -18.98
N PRO A 72 -19.73 2.04 -19.85
CA PRO A 72 -21.05 2.41 -20.34
C PRO A 72 -22.12 2.46 -19.24
N GLU A 73 -22.06 1.57 -18.25
CA GLU A 73 -23.01 1.56 -17.14
C GLU A 73 -22.80 2.74 -16.19
N ILE A 74 -21.53 3.11 -15.93
CA ILE A 74 -21.20 4.32 -15.17
C ILE A 74 -21.71 5.56 -15.91
N ALA A 75 -21.47 5.64 -17.21
CA ALA A 75 -21.91 6.75 -18.06
C ALA A 75 -23.44 6.89 -18.06
N ALA A 76 -24.16 5.77 -18.22
CA ALA A 76 -25.62 5.75 -18.18
C ALA A 76 -26.18 6.25 -16.84
N LYS A 77 -25.57 5.83 -15.71
CA LYS A 77 -26.01 6.23 -14.38
C LYS A 77 -25.66 7.69 -14.06
N LEU A 78 -24.50 8.17 -14.51
CA LEU A 78 -24.08 9.57 -14.34
C LEU A 78 -24.71 10.54 -15.37
N LYS A 79 -25.44 10.03 -16.37
CA LYS A 79 -25.96 10.81 -17.51
C LYS A 79 -24.85 11.57 -18.26
N LYS A 80 -23.70 10.93 -18.43
CA LYS A 80 -22.54 11.43 -19.18
C LYS A 80 -22.26 10.53 -20.38
N THR A 81 -21.39 10.97 -21.29
CA THR A 81 -20.91 10.09 -22.37
C THR A 81 -19.84 9.13 -21.84
N ALA A 82 -19.62 8.01 -22.54
CA ALA A 82 -18.54 7.09 -22.21
C ALA A 82 -17.17 7.78 -22.28
N GLU A 83 -16.98 8.64 -23.29
CA GLU A 83 -15.75 9.43 -23.47
C GLU A 83 -15.48 10.36 -22.29
N ASP A 84 -16.52 11.02 -21.74
CA ASP A 84 -16.36 11.87 -20.56
C ASP A 84 -15.88 11.06 -19.35
N VAL A 85 -16.40 9.84 -19.16
CA VAL A 85 -16.00 8.95 -18.06
C VAL A 85 -14.56 8.47 -18.26
N GLU A 86 -14.17 8.09 -19.48
CA GLU A 86 -12.79 7.72 -19.79
C GLU A 86 -11.83 8.88 -19.54
N GLN A 87 -12.18 10.10 -19.96
CA GLN A 87 -11.39 11.31 -19.71
C GLN A 87 -11.29 11.64 -18.23
N MET A 88 -12.39 11.54 -17.49
CA MET A 88 -12.39 11.72 -16.04
C MET A 88 -11.41 10.76 -15.36
N ILE A 89 -11.36 9.51 -15.79
CA ILE A 89 -10.43 8.53 -15.21
C ILE A 89 -9.00 8.81 -15.66
N ALA A 90 -8.79 9.05 -16.96
CA ALA A 90 -7.48 9.32 -17.53
C ALA A 90 -6.79 10.58 -16.98
N ALA A 91 -7.56 11.50 -16.40
CA ALA A 91 -7.07 12.72 -15.76
C ALA A 91 -6.55 12.52 -14.32
N HIS A 92 -6.78 11.35 -13.71
CA HIS A 92 -6.40 11.07 -12.32
C HIS A 92 -5.38 9.93 -12.25
N SER A 93 -4.71 9.82 -11.10
CA SER A 93 -3.71 8.80 -10.79
C SER A 93 -3.92 8.37 -9.34
N PRO A 94 -3.60 7.12 -8.95
CA PRO A 94 -3.74 6.70 -7.57
C PRO A 94 -2.86 7.53 -6.63
N GLU A 95 -3.48 8.14 -5.63
CA GLU A 95 -2.77 8.92 -4.62
C GLU A 95 -2.67 8.17 -3.27
N ALA A 96 -1.52 8.31 -2.62
CA ALA A 96 -1.29 7.79 -1.28
C ALA A 96 -1.40 8.94 -0.27
N HIS A 97 -2.54 9.05 0.41
CA HIS A 97 -2.68 9.95 1.54
C HIS A 97 -2.25 9.23 2.82
N GLY A 98 -1.01 9.45 3.22
CA GLY A 98 -0.47 8.99 4.51
C GLY A 98 -0.39 10.13 5.52
N THR A 99 -0.59 9.82 6.80
CA THR A 99 -0.26 10.75 7.89
C THR A 99 1.25 10.81 8.04
N LYS A 100 1.84 11.99 7.92
CA LYS A 100 3.24 12.22 8.30
C LYS A 100 3.27 12.36 9.82
N ALA A 101 4.03 11.49 10.49
CA ALA A 101 4.26 11.63 11.92
C ALA A 101 5.10 12.89 12.18
N ASP A 102 4.77 13.60 13.25
CA ASP A 102 5.61 14.71 13.73
C ASP A 102 6.94 14.16 14.27
N ALA A 103 7.98 15.00 14.22
CA ALA A 103 9.28 14.63 14.77
C ALA A 103 9.16 14.49 16.30
N VAL A 104 9.27 13.25 16.80
CA VAL A 104 9.27 12.97 18.23
C VAL A 104 10.70 12.81 18.70
N LYS A 105 11.17 13.81 19.46
CA LYS A 105 12.52 13.85 20.06
C LYS A 105 12.94 12.51 20.68
N PHE A 106 12.02 11.81 21.35
CA PHE A 106 12.31 10.55 22.04
C PHE A 106 12.35 9.30 21.14
N HIS A 107 11.95 9.39 19.87
CA HIS A 107 11.94 8.25 18.94
C HIS A 107 12.85 8.47 17.72
N ASP A 108 12.97 9.72 17.26
CA ASP A 108 13.68 10.05 16.02
C ASP A 108 15.12 10.55 16.26
N ASP A 109 15.43 11.08 17.44
CA ASP A 109 16.77 11.55 17.79
C ASP A 109 17.50 10.56 18.71
N LYS A 110 18.24 9.63 18.06
CA LYS A 110 19.07 8.63 18.73
C LYS A 110 20.22 9.23 19.55
N SER A 111 20.59 10.50 19.33
CA SER A 111 21.67 11.14 20.10
C SER A 111 21.28 11.39 21.56
N LEU A 112 19.97 11.49 21.82
CA LEU A 112 19.40 11.66 23.14
C LEU A 112 19.18 10.34 23.88
N TYR A 113 19.45 9.22 23.23
CA TYR A 113 19.35 7.92 23.89
C TYR A 113 20.45 7.82 24.94
N THR A 114 20.08 7.33 26.12
CA THR A 114 20.99 7.16 27.24
C THR A 114 20.94 5.72 27.74
N GLY A 115 22.01 5.27 28.41
CA GLY A 115 22.07 3.95 29.01
C GLY A 115 21.91 2.84 27.96
N VAL A 116 21.04 1.86 28.25
CA VAL A 116 20.87 0.64 27.46
C VAL A 116 20.49 0.93 26.00
N TYR A 117 19.64 1.93 25.74
CA TYR A 117 19.19 2.27 24.39
C TYR A 117 20.27 2.88 23.50
N LYS A 118 21.30 3.52 24.10
CA LYS A 118 22.45 4.07 23.38
C LYS A 118 23.45 3.00 22.99
N GLU A 119 23.71 2.07 23.92
CA GLU A 119 24.70 0.99 23.76
C GLU A 119 24.14 -0.22 22.96
N GLY A 120 22.97 -0.06 22.32
CA GLY A 120 22.40 -1.02 21.38
C GLY A 120 21.28 -1.91 21.95
N GLY A 121 21.12 -1.97 23.27
CA GLY A 121 20.07 -2.73 23.96
C GLY A 121 19.97 -4.22 23.57
N PRO A 122 19.00 -4.96 24.14
CA PRO A 122 18.65 -6.29 23.66
C PRO A 122 18.10 -6.18 22.23
N THR A 123 18.79 -6.78 21.25
CA THR A 123 18.34 -6.82 19.86
C THR A 123 17.42 -8.02 19.64
N ASN A 124 16.28 -7.80 18.98
CA ASN A 124 15.41 -8.89 18.49
C ASN A 124 15.93 -9.49 17.16
N VAL A 125 16.98 -8.89 16.59
CA VAL A 125 17.67 -9.43 15.42
C VAL A 125 18.81 -10.31 15.91
N ASP A 126 18.66 -11.63 15.75
CA ASP A 126 19.73 -12.59 16.00
C ASP A 126 20.92 -12.30 15.08
N ARG A 127 22.08 -11.97 15.68
CA ARG A 127 23.30 -11.65 14.92
C ARG A 127 23.81 -12.84 14.10
N ASN A 128 23.44 -14.07 14.45
CA ASN A 128 23.72 -15.28 13.68
C ASN A 128 22.68 -16.36 14.00
N ALA A 129 21.63 -16.47 13.19
CA ALA A 129 20.54 -17.44 13.39
C ALA A 129 21.00 -18.92 13.39
N GLY A 130 22.20 -19.23 12.87
CA GLY A 130 22.78 -20.57 12.85
C GLY A 130 23.78 -20.85 13.99
N SER A 131 24.00 -19.91 14.92
CA SER A 131 25.00 -20.07 15.98
C SER A 131 24.55 -19.43 17.29
N LEU A 132 24.62 -20.21 18.38
CA LEU A 132 24.42 -19.73 19.75
C LEU A 132 25.54 -18.78 20.22
N ALA A 133 26.59 -18.54 19.41
CA ALA A 133 27.66 -17.61 19.74
C ALA A 133 27.18 -16.15 19.89
N GLY A 134 26.03 -15.79 19.32
CA GLY A 134 25.37 -14.50 19.56
C GLY A 134 24.48 -14.46 20.80
N VAL A 135 24.17 -15.62 21.40
CA VAL A 135 23.27 -15.78 22.55
C VAL A 135 24.09 -15.93 23.85
N VAL A 136 25.31 -16.45 23.77
CA VAL A 136 26.20 -16.66 24.92
C VAL A 136 27.50 -15.88 24.72
N ASP A 137 27.68 -14.78 25.46
CA ASP A 137 28.95 -14.07 25.52
C ASP A 137 29.95 -14.86 26.39
N ARG A 138 30.99 -15.41 25.75
CA ARG A 138 32.03 -16.22 26.41
C ARG A 138 33.28 -15.40 26.78
N ARG A 139 33.24 -14.08 26.65
CA ARG A 139 34.37 -13.18 26.96
C ARG A 139 34.31 -12.77 28.44
N VAL A 140 34.74 -13.68 29.31
CA VAL A 140 34.59 -13.55 30.77
C VAL A 140 35.62 -12.57 31.41
N GLU A 141 36.67 -12.16 30.70
CA GLU A 141 37.75 -11.37 31.32
C GLU A 141 37.50 -9.84 31.38
N THR A 142 36.55 -9.28 30.61
CA THR A 142 36.35 -7.81 30.55
C THR A 142 34.88 -7.41 30.51
N THR A 143 34.11 -7.98 31.43
CA THR A 143 32.69 -7.65 31.58
C THR A 143 32.52 -6.57 32.65
N ASP A 144 31.84 -5.46 32.32
CA ASP A 144 31.46 -4.47 33.34
C ASP A 144 30.41 -5.05 34.31
N VAL A 145 30.09 -4.32 35.38
CA VAL A 145 29.08 -4.74 36.40
C VAL A 145 27.67 -5.02 35.83
N ARG A 146 27.45 -4.83 34.53
CA ARG A 146 26.19 -5.07 33.81
C ARG A 146 26.26 -6.20 32.78
N GLY A 147 27.34 -6.97 32.71
CA GLY A 147 27.38 -8.11 31.79
C GLY A 147 27.82 -7.77 30.36
N THR A 148 28.36 -6.57 30.10
CA THR A 148 28.73 -6.12 28.75
C THR A 148 30.23 -5.89 28.58
N THR A 149 30.80 -6.31 27.44
CA THR A 149 32.20 -5.99 27.07
C THR A 149 32.31 -4.58 26.49
N THR A 150 33.27 -3.80 26.98
CA THR A 150 33.64 -2.49 26.44
C THR A 150 34.30 -2.62 25.07
N LYS A 151 33.52 -2.43 24.00
CA LYS A 151 33.92 -2.34 22.58
C LYS A 151 34.63 -3.57 21.99
N GLN A 152 34.01 -4.17 20.98
CA GLN A 152 34.72 -4.95 19.96
C GLN A 152 35.06 -4.03 18.78
N VAL A 153 36.33 -4.02 18.38
CA VAL A 153 36.76 -3.55 17.06
C VAL A 153 36.23 -4.51 16.00
#